data_AF-A0A9D7RJ78-F1
#
_entry.id   AF-A0A9D7RJ78-F1
#
_cell.length_a   1.000
_cell.length_b   1.000
_cell.length_c   1.000
_cell.angle_alpha   90.00
_cell.angle_beta   90.00
_cell.angle_gamma   90.00
#
_symmetry.space_group_name_H-M   'P 1'
#
loop_
_entity.id
_entity.type
_entity.pdbx_description
1 polymer ?
#
loop_
_entity_poly.entity_id
_entity_poly.type
_entity_poly.pdbx_seq_one_letter_code
_entity_poly.pdbx_strand_id
1 'polypeptide(L)'
;MKIKHFFTLAIIALAAVQGMAQNSAASAIDKYFASYVEDKRFSVVYISPKLFQMIGKIDTKILDMENDAEAKAVLEMAKDLQGLRILTTDETPEAFYKEAKAKINTKEYEVLMTVRDKDGDNVEFLIKETNNVISELLLLSSGDDEFVLLSFMGTLDLNKITRLAKEIEKK
;
A
#
# COMPACT_ATOMS: atom_id res chain seq x y z
N MET A 1 25.04 -26.84 44.15
CA MET A 1 23.68 -26.30 43.88
C MET A 1 23.66 -24.95 43.13
N LYS A 2 24.78 -24.47 42.54
CA LYS A 2 24.82 -23.15 41.86
C LYS A 2 24.76 -23.20 40.31
N ILE A 3 25.15 -24.31 39.68
CA ILE A 3 25.21 -24.46 38.21
C ILE A 3 23.82 -24.66 37.56
N LYS A 4 22.88 -25.34 38.24
CA LYS A 4 21.53 -25.57 37.72
C LYS A 4 20.74 -24.27 37.54
N HIS A 5 20.90 -23.31 38.46
CA HIS A 5 20.22 -22.01 38.42
C HIS A 5 20.78 -21.08 37.32
N PHE A 6 22.04 -21.26 36.91
CA PHE A 6 22.66 -20.46 35.84
C PHE A 6 22.13 -20.86 34.46
N PHE A 7 21.92 -22.16 34.23
CA PHE A 7 21.29 -22.66 33.00
C PHE A 7 19.82 -22.24 32.88
N THR A 8 19.09 -22.21 34.00
CA THR A 8 17.68 -21.73 34.00
C THR A 8 17.58 -20.24 33.69
N LEU A 9 18.50 -19.41 34.21
CA LEU A 9 18.53 -17.97 33.92
C LEU A 9 18.85 -17.67 32.45
N ALA A 10 19.78 -18.43 31.84
CA ALA A 10 20.15 -18.28 30.44
C ALA A 10 18.99 -18.63 29.48
N ILE A 11 18.17 -19.63 29.82
CA ILE A 11 17.00 -20.03 29.02
C ILE A 11 15.88 -18.98 29.11
N ILE A 12 15.68 -18.34 30.27
CA ILE A 12 14.69 -17.26 30.44
C ILE A 12 15.13 -16.00 29.68
N ALA A 13 16.42 -15.69 29.67
CA ALA A 13 16.97 -14.58 28.87
C ALA A 13 16.80 -14.81 27.35
N LEU A 14 16.93 -16.05 26.88
CA LEU A 14 16.73 -16.39 25.46
C LEU A 14 15.25 -16.41 25.03
N ALA A 15 14.33 -16.65 25.98
CA ALA A 15 12.88 -16.55 25.74
C ALA A 15 12.39 -15.09 25.69
N ALA A 16 13.03 -14.16 26.41
CA ALA A 16 12.67 -12.75 26.41
C ALA A 16 12.99 -12.04 25.08
N VAL A 17 13.96 -12.53 24.30
CA VAL A 17 14.32 -11.95 23.00
C VAL A 17 13.31 -12.33 21.90
N GLN A 18 12.58 -13.44 22.07
CA GLN A 18 11.57 -13.88 21.09
C GLN A 18 10.23 -13.16 21.25
N GLY A 19 10.00 -12.45 22.37
CA GLY A 19 8.79 -11.67 22.63
C GLY A 19 8.75 -10.29 21.95
N MET A 20 9.83 -9.85 21.29
CA MET A 20 9.91 -8.53 20.64
C MET A 20 9.71 -8.57 19.12
N ALA A 21 9.35 -9.72 18.54
CA ALA A 21 9.17 -9.88 17.09
C ALA A 21 7.71 -9.96 16.62
N GLN A 22 6.73 -9.64 17.47
CA GLN A 22 5.30 -9.68 17.12
C GLN A 22 4.63 -8.30 17.12
N ASN A 23 5.38 -7.24 16.83
CA ASN A 23 4.76 -6.06 16.25
C ASN A 23 4.74 -6.30 14.74
N SER A 24 3.57 -6.67 14.20
CA SER A 24 3.17 -6.21 12.87
C SER A 24 3.23 -4.69 12.92
N ALA A 25 4.42 -4.12 12.76
CA ALA A 25 4.63 -2.70 12.73
C ALA A 25 3.76 -2.20 11.59
N ALA A 26 2.66 -1.53 11.93
CA ALA A 26 1.83 -0.83 10.96
C ALA A 26 2.77 -0.11 10.02
N SER A 27 2.64 -0.38 8.71
CA SER A 27 3.58 0.11 7.71
C SER A 27 3.65 1.64 7.81
N ALA A 28 4.73 2.26 7.31
CA ALA A 28 4.80 3.72 7.27
C ALA A 28 3.57 4.32 6.56
N ILE A 29 3.03 3.57 5.58
CA ILE A 29 1.80 3.89 4.87
C ILE A 29 0.57 3.80 5.77
N ASP A 30 0.41 2.74 6.57
CA ASP A 30 -0.73 2.59 7.47
C ASP A 30 -0.84 3.77 8.45
N LYS A 31 0.29 4.23 8.97
CA LYS A 31 0.36 5.38 9.88
C LYS A 31 0.04 6.70 9.17
N TYR A 32 0.55 6.86 7.95
CA TYR A 32 0.25 8.03 7.13
C TYR A 32 -1.25 8.09 6.85
N PHE A 33 -1.84 7.00 6.34
CA PHE A 33 -3.28 6.90 6.08
C PHE A 33 -4.14 7.17 7.32
N ALA A 34 -3.81 6.55 8.45
CA ALA A 34 -4.57 6.72 9.70
C ALA A 34 -4.64 8.18 10.16
N SER A 35 -3.68 9.02 9.76
CA SER A 35 -3.66 10.45 10.11
C SER A 35 -4.70 11.28 9.36
N TYR A 36 -5.27 10.77 8.26
CA TYR A 36 -6.23 11.50 7.42
C TYR A 36 -7.63 10.88 7.36
N VAL A 37 -7.87 9.75 8.03
CA VAL A 37 -9.19 9.08 8.02
C VAL A 37 -10.32 10.00 8.51
N GLU A 38 -10.02 10.88 9.47
CA GLU A 38 -10.98 11.83 10.04
C GLU A 38 -10.83 13.25 9.46
N ASP A 39 -9.93 13.46 8.49
CA ASP A 39 -9.71 14.75 7.85
C ASP A 39 -10.69 14.96 6.69
N LYS A 40 -11.56 15.96 6.81
CA LYS A 40 -12.62 16.25 5.83
C LYS A 40 -12.11 16.72 4.48
N ARG A 41 -10.83 17.11 4.39
CA ARG A 41 -10.19 17.51 3.13
C ARG A 41 -9.86 16.30 2.25
N PHE A 42 -9.98 15.10 2.80
CA PHE A 42 -9.58 13.87 2.13
C PHE A 42 -10.75 12.94 1.90
N SER A 43 -10.73 12.31 0.73
CA SER A 43 -11.50 11.10 0.47
C SER A 43 -10.66 9.88 0.81
N VAL A 44 -11.16 9.01 1.68
CA VAL A 44 -10.44 7.82 2.14
C VAL A 44 -11.25 6.57 1.85
N VAL A 45 -10.66 5.65 1.11
CA VAL A 45 -11.22 4.32 0.82
C VAL A 45 -10.29 3.27 1.39
N TYR A 46 -10.81 2.40 2.25
CA TYR A 46 -10.12 1.20 2.70
C TYR A 46 -10.92 -0.03 2.30
N ILE A 47 -10.30 -0.93 1.55
CA ILE A 47 -10.84 -2.24 1.23
C ILE A 47 -10.06 -3.30 1.99
N SER A 48 -10.76 -3.92 2.94
CA SER A 48 -10.21 -5.00 3.76
C SER A 48 -10.05 -6.29 2.95
N PRO A 49 -9.10 -7.17 3.33
CA PRO A 49 -8.95 -8.48 2.70
C PRO A 49 -10.20 -9.34 2.80
N LYS A 50 -11.05 -9.11 3.81
CA LYS A 50 -12.32 -9.81 3.97
C LYS A 50 -13.27 -9.52 2.80
N LEU A 51 -13.29 -8.28 2.30
CA LEU A 51 -14.13 -7.94 1.14
C LEU A 51 -13.67 -8.69 -0.11
N PHE A 52 -12.36 -8.80 -0.35
CA PHE A 52 -11.82 -9.55 -1.49
C PHE A 52 -12.15 -11.05 -1.43
N GLN A 53 -12.05 -11.65 -0.24
CA GLN A 53 -12.48 -13.04 -0.03
C GLN A 53 -13.98 -13.24 -0.28
N MET A 54 -14.80 -12.21 -0.09
CA MET A 54 -16.23 -12.24 -0.39
C MET A 54 -16.49 -12.03 -1.88
N ILE A 55 -15.79 -11.10 -2.53
CA ILE A 55 -15.89 -10.85 -3.98
C ILE A 55 -15.46 -12.07 -4.78
N GLY A 56 -14.42 -12.81 -4.36
CA GLY A 56 -14.04 -14.07 -5.01
C GLY A 56 -15.12 -15.15 -5.00
N LYS A 57 -16.18 -14.97 -4.20
CA LYS A 57 -17.35 -15.86 -4.09
C LYS A 57 -18.61 -15.29 -4.75
N ILE A 58 -18.56 -14.05 -5.24
CA ILE A 58 -19.67 -13.33 -5.87
C ILE A 58 -19.33 -13.16 -7.36
N ASP A 59 -20.32 -13.33 -8.23
CA ASP A 59 -20.12 -13.07 -9.66
C ASP A 59 -19.77 -11.58 -9.84
N THR A 60 -18.59 -11.28 -10.39
CA THR A 60 -18.07 -9.90 -10.54
C THR A 60 -18.95 -9.04 -11.46
N LYS A 61 -19.90 -9.66 -12.17
CA LYS A 61 -20.97 -9.00 -12.93
C LYS A 61 -21.94 -8.18 -12.07
N ILE A 62 -21.99 -8.39 -10.76
CA ILE A 62 -22.92 -7.71 -9.86
C ILE A 62 -22.44 -6.29 -9.49
N LEU A 63 -21.17 -5.95 -9.74
CA LEU A 63 -20.61 -4.66 -9.31
C LEU A 63 -20.82 -3.52 -10.33
N ASP A 64 -21.45 -3.76 -11.49
CA ASP A 64 -21.64 -2.77 -12.58
C ASP A 64 -20.34 -2.05 -13.02
N MET A 65 -19.18 -2.68 -12.78
CA MET A 65 -17.84 -2.13 -13.12
C MET A 65 -17.35 -2.50 -14.53
N GLU A 66 -18.20 -3.11 -15.38
CA GLU A 66 -17.76 -3.61 -16.69
C GLU A 66 -17.29 -2.51 -17.65
N ASN A 67 -17.77 -1.28 -17.46
CA ASN A 67 -17.46 -0.14 -18.33
C ASN A 67 -16.27 0.70 -17.85
N ASP A 68 -15.68 0.37 -16.70
CA ASP A 68 -14.53 1.09 -16.13
C ASP A 68 -13.30 0.16 -16.09
N ALA A 69 -12.44 0.31 -17.10
CA ALA A 69 -11.25 -0.51 -17.26
C ALA A 69 -10.25 -0.32 -16.10
N GLU A 70 -10.17 0.89 -15.53
CA GLU A 70 -9.31 1.22 -14.41
C GLU A 70 -9.81 0.51 -13.14
N ALA A 71 -11.11 0.66 -12.86
CA ALA A 71 -11.73 0.04 -11.70
C ALA A 71 -11.67 -1.50 -11.78
N LYS A 72 -11.78 -2.06 -12.98
CA LYS A 72 -11.56 -3.49 -13.22
C LYS A 72 -10.12 -3.93 -12.99
N ALA A 73 -9.12 -3.16 -13.45
CA ALA A 73 -7.72 -3.45 -13.22
C ALA A 73 -7.37 -3.45 -11.72
N VAL A 74 -7.87 -2.43 -10.99
CA VAL A 74 -7.75 -2.36 -9.53
C VAL A 74 -8.41 -3.57 -8.87
N LEU A 75 -9.61 -3.98 -9.32
CA LEU A 75 -10.32 -5.16 -8.80
C LEU A 75 -9.59 -6.48 -9.07
N GLU A 76 -8.97 -6.64 -10.24
CA GLU A 76 -8.21 -7.84 -10.61
C GLU A 76 -6.90 -7.97 -9.82
N MET A 77 -6.28 -6.85 -9.45
CA MET A 77 -5.20 -6.83 -8.48
C MET A 77 -5.70 -7.24 -7.10
N ALA A 78 -6.87 -6.71 -6.71
CA ALA A 78 -7.56 -6.93 -5.44
C ALA A 78 -7.77 -8.40 -5.02
N LYS A 79 -7.93 -9.31 -5.98
CA LYS A 79 -8.16 -10.74 -5.69
C LYS A 79 -7.01 -11.43 -4.94
N ASP A 80 -5.79 -10.93 -5.08
CA ASP A 80 -4.60 -11.49 -4.42
C ASP A 80 -4.15 -10.64 -3.21
N LEU A 81 -4.95 -9.65 -2.81
CA LEU A 81 -4.53 -8.64 -1.82
C LEU A 81 -4.90 -8.99 -0.39
N GLN A 82 -4.02 -8.50 0.49
CA GLN A 82 -4.23 -8.39 1.92
C GLN A 82 -4.79 -7.02 2.33
N GLY A 83 -4.92 -6.06 1.41
CA GLY A 83 -5.62 -4.80 1.61
C GLY A 83 -5.36 -3.77 0.50
N LEU A 84 -6.32 -2.88 0.28
CA LEU A 84 -6.20 -1.71 -0.59
C LEU A 84 -6.58 -0.45 0.19
N ARG A 85 -5.79 0.60 0.01
CA ARG A 85 -6.05 1.93 0.58
C ARG A 85 -5.90 2.99 -0.50
N ILE A 86 -6.86 3.91 -0.57
CA ILE A 86 -6.86 5.05 -1.48
C ILE A 86 -7.13 6.29 -0.65
N LEU A 87 -6.28 7.30 -0.80
CA LEU A 87 -6.38 8.60 -0.16
C LEU A 87 -6.27 9.64 -1.26
N THR A 88 -7.30 10.48 -1.41
CA THR A 88 -7.28 11.56 -2.40
C THR A 88 -7.68 12.89 -1.80
N THR A 89 -7.21 13.99 -2.40
CA THR A 89 -7.61 15.37 -2.07
C THR A 89 -7.35 16.28 -3.25
N ASP A 90 -8.23 17.24 -3.46
CA ASP A 90 -8.07 18.37 -4.39
C ASP A 90 -7.46 19.61 -3.70
N GLU A 91 -7.27 19.57 -2.38
CA GLU A 91 -6.68 20.67 -1.63
C GLU A 91 -5.15 20.62 -1.69
N THR A 92 -4.52 21.56 -2.40
CA THR A 92 -3.05 21.68 -2.49
C THR A 92 -2.32 20.37 -2.89
N PRO A 93 -2.66 19.73 -4.03
CA PRO A 93 -2.15 18.41 -4.40
C PRO A 93 -0.63 18.22 -4.28
N GLU A 94 0.13 19.17 -4.82
CA GLU A 94 1.60 19.09 -4.83
C GLU A 94 2.22 19.16 -3.41
N ALA A 95 1.57 19.88 -2.49
CA ALA A 95 2.01 19.96 -1.10
C ALA A 95 1.87 18.61 -0.39
N PHE A 96 0.72 17.95 -0.56
CA PHE A 96 0.50 16.62 0.02
C PHE A 96 1.34 15.53 -0.64
N TYR A 97 1.64 15.63 -1.93
CA TYR A 97 2.61 14.75 -2.58
C TYR A 97 4.00 14.84 -1.96
N LYS A 98 4.52 16.06 -1.78
CA LYS A 98 5.82 16.28 -1.11
C LYS A 98 5.78 15.80 0.34
N GLU A 99 4.69 16.04 1.05
CA GLU A 99 4.50 15.59 2.42
C GLU A 99 4.47 14.06 2.52
N ALA A 100 3.72 13.38 1.67
CA ALA A 100 3.63 11.93 1.60
C ALA A 100 5.01 11.32 1.37
N LYS A 101 5.78 11.85 0.41
CA LYS A 101 7.16 11.39 0.14
C LYS A 101 8.12 11.61 1.31
N ALA A 102 7.89 12.64 2.12
CA ALA A 102 8.71 12.91 3.31
C ALA A 102 8.32 12.03 4.51
N LYS A 103 7.03 11.74 4.69
CA LYS A 103 6.51 10.99 5.84
C LYS A 103 6.49 9.48 5.64
N ILE A 104 6.22 9.02 4.42
CA ILE A 104 6.31 7.60 4.06
C ILE A 104 7.79 7.30 3.88
N ASN A 105 8.32 6.34 4.63
CA ASN A 105 9.72 5.91 4.50
C ASN A 105 9.92 5.16 3.17
N THR A 106 10.01 5.90 2.07
CA THR A 106 10.18 5.35 0.71
C THR A 106 11.54 4.70 0.49
N LYS A 107 12.48 4.78 1.45
CA LYS A 107 13.80 4.14 1.37
C LYS A 107 13.74 2.61 1.39
N GLU A 108 12.65 2.04 1.88
CA GLU A 108 12.39 0.60 1.84
C GLU A 108 11.73 0.15 0.53
N TYR A 109 11.49 1.10 -0.39
CA TYR A 109 10.83 0.84 -1.66
C TYR A 109 11.80 1.09 -2.82
N GLU A 110 11.61 0.33 -3.89
CA GLU A 110 12.26 0.53 -5.17
C GLU A 110 11.30 1.24 -6.12
N VAL A 111 11.82 2.19 -6.89
CA VAL A 111 11.04 2.91 -7.91
C VAL A 111 10.93 2.00 -9.14
N LEU A 112 9.70 1.65 -9.54
CA LEU A 112 9.43 0.94 -10.78
C LEU A 112 9.24 1.87 -11.97
N MET A 113 8.50 2.95 -11.75
CA MET A 113 8.15 3.90 -12.80
C MET A 113 8.00 5.30 -12.22
N THR A 114 8.46 6.28 -12.99
CA THR A 114 8.22 7.70 -12.72
C THR A 114 7.79 8.34 -14.02
N VAL A 115 6.65 9.03 -13.99
CA VAL A 115 6.16 9.87 -15.07
C VAL A 115 6.17 11.30 -14.55
N ARG A 116 6.74 12.22 -15.34
CA ARG A 116 6.72 13.65 -15.06
C ARG A 116 6.36 14.39 -16.33
N ASP A 117 5.29 15.16 -16.30
CA ASP A 117 4.99 16.10 -17.38
C ASP A 117 5.55 17.50 -17.08
N LYS A 118 5.69 18.30 -18.13
CA LYS A 118 6.12 19.69 -18.07
C LYS A 118 5.12 20.58 -17.33
N ASP A 119 3.87 20.13 -17.26
CA ASP A 119 2.76 20.87 -16.68
C ASP A 119 2.62 20.65 -15.16
N GLY A 120 3.42 19.77 -14.56
CA GLY A 120 3.47 19.58 -13.10
C GLY A 120 2.93 18.23 -12.63
N ASP A 121 2.36 17.43 -13.53
CA ASP A 121 1.92 16.07 -13.23
C ASP A 121 3.11 15.18 -12.85
N ASN A 122 3.03 14.55 -11.70
CA ASN A 122 4.01 13.62 -11.18
C ASN A 122 3.34 12.33 -10.77
N VAL A 123 3.75 11.20 -11.36
CA VAL A 123 3.28 9.87 -10.98
C VAL A 123 4.48 8.99 -10.64
N GLU A 124 4.48 8.36 -9.47
CA GLU A 124 5.51 7.44 -9.01
C GLU A 124 4.90 6.11 -8.58
N PHE A 125 5.41 5.02 -9.14
CA PHE A 125 5.12 3.64 -8.76
C PHE A 125 6.31 3.08 -7.99
N LEU A 126 6.07 2.66 -6.76
CA LEU A 126 7.08 2.21 -5.81
C LEU A 126 6.69 0.82 -5.28
N ILE A 127 7.64 -0.11 -5.21
CA ILE A 127 7.38 -1.46 -4.68
C ILE A 127 8.27 -1.78 -3.49
N LYS A 128 7.76 -2.62 -2.60
CA LYS A 128 8.56 -3.25 -1.55
C LYS A 128 8.69 -4.73 -1.84
N GLU A 129 9.92 -5.16 -2.13
CA GLU A 129 10.24 -6.54 -2.50
C GLU A 129 11.06 -7.23 -1.42
N THR A 130 10.82 -8.52 -1.19
CA THR A 130 11.69 -9.38 -0.38
C THR A 130 11.76 -10.76 -1.02
N ASN A 131 12.96 -11.25 -1.29
CA ASN A 131 13.19 -12.55 -1.94
C ASN A 131 12.40 -12.74 -3.25
N ASN A 132 12.40 -11.77 -4.16
CA ASN A 132 11.65 -11.82 -5.42
C ASN A 132 10.12 -11.87 -5.27
N VAL A 133 9.61 -11.56 -4.08
CA VAL A 133 8.18 -11.41 -3.81
C VAL A 133 7.86 -9.96 -3.51
N ILE A 134 7.04 -9.35 -4.37
CA ILE A 134 6.53 -8.00 -4.14
C ILE A 134 5.43 -8.08 -3.08
N SER A 135 5.66 -7.40 -1.96
CA SER A 135 4.79 -7.40 -0.77
C SER A 135 3.91 -6.16 -0.66
N GLU A 136 4.34 -5.05 -1.27
CA GLU A 136 3.61 -3.80 -1.29
C GLU A 136 3.82 -3.07 -2.62
N LEU A 137 2.78 -2.39 -3.09
CA LEU A 137 2.84 -1.41 -4.18
C LEU A 137 2.25 -0.10 -3.67
N LEU A 138 2.97 0.98 -3.90
CA LEU A 138 2.59 2.34 -3.58
C LEU A 138 2.58 3.15 -4.87
N LEU A 139 1.47 3.86 -5.11
CA LEU A 139 1.33 4.82 -6.19
C LEU A 139 1.11 6.18 -5.56
N LEU A 140 1.95 7.14 -5.93
CA LEU A 140 1.74 8.55 -5.62
C LEU A 140 1.54 9.31 -6.93
N SER A 141 0.45 10.04 -7.02
CA SER A 141 0.17 10.95 -8.11
C SER A 141 -0.10 12.34 -7.56
N SER A 142 0.46 13.37 -8.18
CA SER A 142 -0.02 14.74 -8.06
C SER A 142 -0.21 15.30 -9.46
N GLY A 143 -1.43 15.69 -9.77
CA GLY A 143 -1.69 16.58 -10.91
C GLY A 143 -2.18 17.95 -10.45
N ASP A 144 -2.58 18.77 -11.41
CA ASP A 144 -3.12 20.11 -11.16
C ASP A 144 -4.36 20.10 -10.24
N ASP A 145 -5.21 19.08 -10.41
CA ASP A 145 -6.53 19.03 -9.75
C ASP A 145 -6.57 18.12 -8.52
N GLU A 146 -5.74 17.08 -8.45
CA GLU A 146 -5.86 16.06 -7.39
C GLU A 146 -4.53 15.41 -7.00
N PHE A 147 -4.37 15.17 -5.71
CA PHE A 147 -3.37 14.26 -5.15
C PHE A 147 -4.02 12.90 -4.91
N VAL A 148 -3.37 11.84 -5.38
CA VAL A 148 -3.79 10.46 -5.16
C VAL A 148 -2.65 9.68 -4.54
N LEU A 149 -2.91 9.09 -3.38
CA LEU A 149 -2.08 8.07 -2.77
C LEU A 149 -2.84 6.76 -2.77
N LEU A 150 -2.27 5.75 -3.43
CA LEU A 150 -2.82 4.42 -3.45
C LEU A 150 -1.79 3.44 -2.90
N SER A 151 -2.23 2.56 -2.00
CA SER A 151 -1.41 1.49 -1.46
C SER A 151 -2.09 0.13 -1.55
N PHE A 152 -1.35 -0.83 -2.08
CA PHE A 152 -1.69 -2.24 -2.08
C PHE A 152 -0.73 -3.00 -1.17
N MET A 153 -1.27 -3.91 -0.37
CA MET A 153 -0.48 -4.85 0.45
C MET A 153 -0.89 -6.28 0.10
N GLY A 154 0.08 -7.18 -0.06
CA GLY A 154 -0.15 -8.59 -0.38
C GLY A 154 0.93 -9.16 -1.30
N THR A 155 0.75 -10.39 -1.75
CA THR A 155 1.64 -11.01 -2.73
C THR A 155 1.27 -10.53 -4.13
N LEU A 156 2.06 -9.62 -4.69
CA LEU A 156 1.74 -8.93 -5.94
C LEU A 156 2.49 -9.54 -7.14
N ASP A 157 1.77 -9.73 -8.24
CA ASP A 157 2.34 -10.12 -9.54
C ASP A 157 2.71 -8.87 -10.34
N LEU A 158 3.98 -8.76 -10.73
CA LEU A 158 4.53 -7.66 -11.55
C LEU A 158 3.74 -7.43 -12.85
N ASN A 159 3.22 -8.49 -13.47
CA ASN A 159 2.42 -8.38 -14.70
C ASN A 159 1.12 -7.61 -14.45
N LYS A 160 0.52 -7.76 -13.28
CA LYS A 160 -0.70 -7.02 -12.90
C LYS A 160 -0.38 -5.56 -12.59
N ILE A 161 0.73 -5.29 -11.91
CA ILE A 161 1.24 -3.93 -11.67
C ILE A 161 1.45 -3.20 -12.99
N THR A 162 2.09 -3.86 -13.96
CA THR A 162 2.36 -3.29 -15.28
C THR A 162 1.07 -2.99 -16.06
N ARG A 163 0.03 -3.81 -15.90
CA ARG A 163 -1.29 -3.55 -16.50
C ARG A 163 -1.95 -2.32 -15.89
N LEU A 164 -1.97 -2.20 -14.57
CA LEU A 164 -2.51 -1.02 -13.89
C LEU A 164 -1.82 0.26 -14.36
N ALA A 165 -0.48 0.24 -14.38
CA ALA A 165 0.32 1.38 -14.85
C ALA A 165 -0.09 1.84 -16.25
N LYS A 166 -0.32 0.90 -17.18
CA LYS A 166 -0.76 1.20 -18.54
C LYS A 166 -2.17 1.76 -18.64
N GLU A 167 -3.09 1.33 -17.78
CA GLU A 167 -4.46 1.89 -17.80
C GLU A 167 -4.48 3.31 -17.23
N ILE A 168 -3.61 3.63 -16.26
CA ILE A 168 -3.46 4.97 -15.70
C ILE A 168 -2.77 5.92 -16.68
N GLU A 169 -1.77 5.47 -17.44
CA GLU A 169 -1.07 6.28 -18.45
C GLU A 169 -1.95 6.70 -19.64
N LYS A 170 -3.05 6.00 -19.92
CA LYS A 170 -3.92 6.32 -21.07
C LYS A 170 -4.75 7.60 -20.89
N LYS A 171 -4.74 8.20 -19.70
CA LYS A 171 -5.40 9.46 -19.38
C LYS A 171 -4.49 10.62 -19.73
#